data_AF-A0A7W0WYV0-F1
#
_entry.id   AF-A0A7W0WYV0-F1
#
_cell.length_a   1.000
_cell.length_b   1.000
_cell.length_c   1.000
_cell.angle_alpha   90.00
_cell.angle_beta   90.00
_cell.angle_gamma   90.00
#
_symmetry.space_group_name_H-M   'P 1'
#
loop_
_entity.id
_entity.type
_entity.pdbx_description
1 polymer ?
#
loop_
_entity_poly.entity_id
_entity_poly.type
_entity_poly.pdbx_seq_one_letter_code
_entity_poly.pdbx_strand_id
1 'polypeptide(L)'
;MLFAEVAQTSAAIAQTSARKKKVALLAALLTQVPANERAIAGRYLSGEVGHKLGIGYATVHELRVPPAATASLTLTEVDARLAAIATMSGGGSQKARKDAYGALLAMATELEQGFIGAVVV
;
A
#
# COMPACT_ATOMS: atom_id res chain seq x y z
N MET A 1 1.81 4.30 -12.34
CA MET A 1 2.57 5.33 -11.59
C MET A 1 3.35 4.70 -10.46
N LEU A 2 4.30 5.40 -9.84
CA LEU A 2 5.01 4.87 -8.67
C LEU A 2 4.09 4.81 -7.46
N PHE A 3 4.21 3.76 -6.66
CA PHE A 3 3.47 3.60 -5.43
C PHE A 3 3.80 4.69 -4.41
N ALA A 4 5.07 5.12 -4.37
CA ALA A 4 5.55 6.25 -3.58
C ALA A 4 4.73 7.54 -3.77
N GLU A 5 4.25 7.85 -4.97
CA GLU A 5 3.46 9.07 -5.22
C GLU A 5 2.10 9.04 -4.49
N VAL A 6 1.48 7.86 -4.42
CA VAL A 6 0.23 7.64 -3.65
C VAL A 6 0.51 7.72 -2.15
N ALA A 7 1.59 7.09 -1.69
CA ALA A 7 2.00 7.11 -0.28
C ALA A 7 2.32 8.54 0.19
N GLN A 8 3.02 9.34 -0.63
CA GLN A 8 3.30 10.75 -0.38
C GLN A 8 2.02 11.58 -0.29
N THR A 9 1.08 11.37 -1.20
CA THR A 9 -0.21 12.06 -1.19
C THR A 9 -1.01 11.73 0.07
N SER A 10 -1.04 10.45 0.46
CA SER A 10 -1.67 10.00 1.71
C SER A 10 -1.06 10.70 2.93
N ALA A 11 0.27 10.74 3.03
CA ALA A 11 0.96 11.43 4.11
C ALA A 11 0.67 12.95 4.14
N ALA A 12 0.66 13.61 2.97
CA ALA A 12 0.34 15.04 2.88
C ALA A 12 -1.11 15.36 3.29
N ILE A 13 -2.05 14.47 2.98
CA ILE A 13 -3.46 14.55 3.41
C ILE A 13 -3.56 14.39 4.93
N ALA A 14 -2.83 13.43 5.51
CA ALA A 14 -2.82 13.18 6.95
C ALA A 14 -2.28 14.38 7.75
N GLN A 15 -1.25 15.07 7.22
CA GLN A 15 -0.65 16.26 7.84
C GLN A 15 -1.49 17.54 7.69
N THR A 16 -2.55 17.53 6.88
CA THR A 16 -3.36 18.71 6.59
C THR A 16 -4.63 18.72 7.44
N SER A 17 -4.97 19.84 8.08
CA SER A 17 -6.26 20.03 8.79
C SER A 17 -7.37 20.64 7.90
N ALA A 18 -7.00 21.36 6.84
CA ALA A 18 -7.96 22.03 5.95
C ALA A 18 -8.58 21.07 4.91
N ARG A 19 -9.88 20.80 5.03
CA ARG A 19 -10.64 19.95 4.10
C ARG A 19 -10.46 20.33 2.62
N LYS A 20 -10.50 21.63 2.29
CA LYS A 20 -10.29 22.11 0.91
C LYS A 20 -8.93 21.72 0.35
N LYS A 21 -7.88 21.78 1.17
CA LYS A 21 -6.52 21.40 0.78
C LYS A 21 -6.41 19.88 0.60
N LYS A 22 -7.06 19.08 1.44
CA LYS A 22 -7.17 17.61 1.22
C LYS A 22 -7.80 17.28 -0.12
N VAL A 23 -8.93 17.94 -0.45
CA VAL A 23 -9.60 17.74 -1.75
C VAL A 23 -8.70 18.12 -2.91
N ALA A 24 -7.95 19.23 -2.82
CA ALA A 24 -7.01 19.64 -3.87
C ALA A 24 -5.88 18.61 -4.07
N LEU A 25 -5.32 18.05 -3.00
CA LEU A 25 -4.30 17.00 -3.07
C LEU A 25 -4.84 15.74 -3.76
N LEU A 26 -6.03 15.28 -3.36
CA LEU A 26 -6.70 14.14 -3.99
C LEU A 26 -6.96 14.39 -5.47
N ALA A 27 -7.52 15.55 -5.83
CA ALA A 27 -7.82 15.90 -7.21
C ALA A 27 -6.56 15.96 -8.07
N ALA A 28 -5.47 16.53 -7.54
CA ALA A 28 -4.19 16.62 -8.23
C ALA A 28 -3.62 15.23 -8.54
N LEU A 29 -3.62 14.31 -7.58
CA LEU A 29 -3.16 12.93 -7.80
C LEU A 29 -4.07 12.20 -8.79
N LEU A 30 -5.38 12.20 -8.57
CA LEU A 30 -6.35 11.46 -9.40
C LEU A 30 -6.37 11.92 -10.86
N THR A 31 -5.98 13.17 -11.14
CA THR A 31 -5.84 13.69 -12.50
C THR A 31 -4.61 13.13 -13.22
N GLN A 32 -3.54 12.83 -12.47
CA GLN A 32 -2.29 12.27 -13.02
C GLN A 32 -2.33 10.75 -13.12
N VAL A 33 -3.17 10.08 -12.33
CA VAL A 33 -3.27 8.62 -12.33
C VAL A 33 -3.80 8.12 -13.68
N PRO A 34 -3.08 7.16 -14.33
CA PRO A 34 -3.56 6.49 -15.54
C PRO A 34 -4.97 5.93 -15.37
N ALA A 35 -5.77 5.91 -16.45
CA ALA A 35 -7.17 5.48 -16.38
C ALA A 35 -7.37 4.08 -15.80
N ASN A 36 -6.46 3.16 -16.11
CA ASN A 36 -6.45 1.78 -15.62
C ASN A 36 -6.06 1.65 -14.14
N GLU A 37 -5.40 2.66 -13.56
CA GLU A 37 -4.94 2.65 -12.17
C GLU A 37 -5.84 3.47 -11.23
N ARG A 38 -6.72 4.33 -11.76
CA ARG A 38 -7.55 5.26 -10.98
C ARG A 38 -8.41 4.58 -9.92
N ALA A 39 -9.00 3.44 -10.24
CA ALA A 39 -9.80 2.68 -9.28
C ALA A 39 -8.95 2.16 -8.11
N ILE A 40 -7.73 1.68 -8.40
CA ILE A 40 -6.78 1.20 -7.39
C ILE A 40 -6.34 2.36 -6.50
N ALA A 41 -5.93 3.48 -7.10
CA ALA A 41 -5.49 4.67 -6.36
C ALA A 41 -6.60 5.20 -5.44
N GLY A 42 -7.83 5.28 -5.93
CA GLY A 42 -8.99 5.70 -5.14
C GLY A 42 -9.23 4.82 -3.92
N ARG A 43 -9.15 3.49 -4.10
CA ARG A 43 -9.32 2.49 -3.02
C ARG A 43 -8.21 2.61 -1.95
N TYR A 44 -6.96 2.76 -2.37
CA TYR A 44 -5.84 2.93 -1.44
C TYR A 44 -5.95 4.23 -0.64
N LEU A 45 -6.34 5.33 -1.30
CA LEU A 45 -6.53 6.62 -0.64
C LEU A 45 -7.75 6.65 0.30
N SER A 46 -8.70 5.72 0.15
CA SER A 46 -9.75 5.49 1.14
C SER A 46 -9.33 4.58 2.28
N GLY A 47 -8.08 4.10 2.28
CA GLY A 47 -7.53 3.24 3.33
C GLY A 47 -7.80 1.74 3.12
N GLU A 48 -8.10 1.31 1.90
CA GLU A 48 -8.46 -0.07 1.60
C GLU A 48 -7.60 -0.67 0.49
N VAL A 49 -7.45 -2.01 0.50
CA VAL A 49 -6.76 -2.77 -0.56
C VAL A 49 -7.68 -3.72 -1.32
N GLY A 50 -8.97 -3.76 -0.94
CA GLY A 50 -10.02 -4.53 -1.61
C GLY A 50 -9.97 -6.05 -1.44
N HIS A 51 -8.97 -6.57 -0.72
CA HIS A 51 -8.84 -7.99 -0.41
C HIS A 51 -8.39 -8.18 1.04
N LYS A 52 -8.95 -9.19 1.71
CA LYS A 52 -8.48 -9.58 3.05
C LYS A 52 -7.24 -10.43 2.92
N LEU A 53 -6.09 -9.86 3.27
CA LEU A 53 -4.79 -10.55 3.25
C LEU A 53 -4.68 -11.64 4.31
N GLY A 54 -5.54 -11.62 5.33
CA GLY A 54 -5.45 -12.48 6.52
C GLY A 54 -4.12 -12.35 7.26
N ILE A 55 -3.45 -11.21 7.08
CA ILE A 55 -2.31 -10.76 7.87
C ILE A 55 -2.87 -9.91 9.00
N GLY A 56 -2.65 -10.34 10.24
CA GLY A 56 -3.13 -9.60 11.40
C GLY A 56 -2.23 -8.42 11.76
N TYR A 57 -2.76 -7.49 12.55
CA TYR A 57 -2.04 -6.35 13.12
C TYR A 57 -0.70 -6.75 13.76
N ALA A 58 -0.65 -7.89 14.46
CA ALA A 58 0.58 -8.42 15.05
C ALA A 58 1.69 -8.65 14.02
N THR A 59 1.37 -9.25 12.86
CA THR A 59 2.36 -9.50 11.81
C THR A 59 2.86 -8.21 11.17
N VAL A 60 1.98 -7.23 10.98
CA VAL A 60 2.37 -5.90 10.46
C VAL A 60 3.34 -5.19 11.39
N HIS A 61 3.15 -5.32 12.72
CA HIS A 61 4.02 -4.68 13.72
C HIS A 61 5.32 -5.44 14.01
N GLU A 62 5.29 -6.78 14.00
CA GLU A 62 6.45 -7.62 14.30
C GLU A 62 7.43 -7.72 13.13
N LEU A 63 6.92 -7.64 11.90
CA LEU A 63 7.75 -7.85 10.71
C LEU A 63 8.56 -6.58 10.41
N ARG A 64 9.80 -6.55 10.90
CA ARG A 64 10.78 -5.50 10.62
C ARG A 64 11.62 -5.91 9.41
N VAL A 65 11.50 -5.14 8.32
CA VAL A 65 12.25 -5.37 7.08
C VAL A 65 13.01 -4.09 6.72
N PRO A 66 14.33 -4.15 6.44
CA PRO A 66 15.08 -2.99 5.97
C PRO A 66 14.40 -2.38 4.73
N PRO A 67 14.14 -1.06 4.70
CA PRO A 67 13.50 -0.42 3.57
C PRO A 67 14.45 -0.33 2.37
N ALA A 68 13.87 -0.36 1.17
CA ALA A 68 14.60 -0.03 -0.05
C ALA A 68 15.03 1.44 -0.04
N ALA A 69 16.22 1.73 -0.55
CA ALA A 69 16.75 3.09 -0.61
C ALA A 69 16.05 3.97 -1.67
N THR A 70 15.47 3.34 -2.71
CA THR A 70 14.83 4.03 -3.82
C THR A 70 13.47 3.41 -4.14
N ALA A 71 12.49 4.25 -4.45
CA ALA A 71 11.17 3.80 -4.84
C ALA A 71 11.23 3.17 -6.25
N SER A 72 10.75 1.95 -6.36
CA SER A 72 10.70 1.19 -7.62
C SER A 72 9.35 0.50 -7.86
N LEU A 73 8.56 0.30 -6.81
CA LEU A 73 7.28 -0.36 -6.88
C LEU A 73 6.26 0.50 -7.62
N THR A 74 5.53 -0.10 -8.55
CA THR A 74 4.38 0.53 -9.19
C THR A 74 3.10 0.25 -8.40
N LEU A 75 2.11 1.15 -8.50
CA LEU A 75 0.83 0.96 -7.84
C LEU A 75 0.17 -0.38 -8.21
N THR A 76 0.16 -0.72 -9.50
CA THR A 76 -0.41 -1.98 -10.01
C THR A 76 0.36 -3.20 -9.53
N GLU A 77 1.70 -3.12 -9.43
CA GLU A 77 2.51 -4.22 -8.92
C GLU A 77 2.23 -4.50 -7.44
N VAL A 78 2.13 -3.46 -6.61
CA VAL A 78 1.77 -3.63 -5.19
C VAL A 78 0.39 -4.26 -5.06
N ASP A 79 -0.59 -3.78 -5.83
CA ASP A 79 -1.95 -4.31 -5.81
C ASP A 79 -2.00 -5.79 -6.19
N ALA A 80 -1.32 -6.16 -7.28
CA ALA A 80 -1.26 -7.54 -7.75
C ALA A 80 -0.57 -8.48 -6.73
N ARG A 81 0.51 -8.01 -6.09
CA ARG A 81 1.20 -8.79 -5.05
C ARG A 81 0.31 -9.00 -3.82
N LEU A 82 -0.40 -7.98 -3.38
CA LEU A 82 -1.32 -8.09 -2.24
C LEU A 82 -2.52 -9.00 -2.57
N ALA A 83 -3.06 -8.90 -3.79
CA ALA A 83 -4.09 -9.82 -4.27
C ALA A 83 -3.58 -11.27 -4.28
N ALA A 84 -2.37 -11.53 -4.78
CA ALA A 84 -1.77 -12.86 -4.77
C ALA A 84 -1.64 -13.43 -3.34
N ILE A 85 -1.18 -12.63 -2.38
CA ILE A 85 -1.10 -13.02 -0.96
C ILE A 85 -2.48 -13.40 -0.42
N ALA A 86 -3.52 -12.63 -0.74
CA ALA A 86 -4.89 -12.91 -0.27
C ALA A 86 -5.44 -14.26 -0.77
N THR A 87 -4.97 -14.75 -1.93
CA THR A 87 -5.38 -16.05 -2.49
C THR A 87 -4.67 -17.27 -1.86
N MET A 88 -3.58 -17.06 -1.12
CA MET A 88 -2.82 -18.16 -0.50
C MET A 88 -3.65 -18.87 0.56
N SER A 89 -3.84 -20.18 0.46
CA SER A 89 -4.71 -20.94 1.38
C SER A 89 -4.14 -22.33 1.68
N GLY A 90 -4.75 -23.05 2.63
CA GLY A 90 -4.29 -24.38 3.06
C GLY A 90 -3.28 -24.38 4.22
N GLY A 91 -2.79 -25.57 4.58
CA GLY A 91 -1.80 -25.74 5.64
C GLY A 91 -0.50 -25.00 5.32
N GLY A 92 0.04 -24.24 6.28
CA GLY A 92 1.25 -23.43 6.09
C GLY A 92 1.04 -22.08 5.38
N SER A 93 -0.19 -21.77 4.94
CA SER A 93 -0.51 -20.50 4.26
C SER A 93 -0.18 -19.26 5.09
N GLN A 94 -0.27 -19.32 6.42
CA GLN A 94 0.11 -18.19 7.28
C GLN A 94 1.59 -17.81 7.15
N LYS A 95 2.48 -18.82 7.11
CA LYS A 95 3.90 -18.59 6.90
C LYS A 95 4.15 -18.03 5.49
N ALA A 96 3.52 -18.62 4.47
CA ALA A 96 3.65 -18.17 3.09
C ALA A 96 3.18 -16.71 2.91
N ARG A 97 2.05 -16.32 3.53
CA ARG A 97 1.55 -14.93 3.52
C ARG A 97 2.53 -13.98 4.19
N LYS A 98 3.08 -14.35 5.36
CA LYS A 98 4.07 -13.54 6.08
C LYS A 98 5.36 -13.38 5.29
N ASP A 99 5.87 -14.46 4.69
CA ASP A 99 7.11 -14.44 3.90
C ASP A 99 6.93 -13.58 2.62
N ALA A 100 5.81 -13.73 1.91
CA ALA A 100 5.49 -12.92 0.73
C ALA A 100 5.26 -11.44 1.05
N TYR A 101 4.59 -11.14 2.18
CA TYR A 101 4.44 -9.77 2.66
C TYR A 101 5.79 -9.14 3.04
N GLY A 102 6.66 -9.89 3.70
CA GLY A 102 8.03 -9.44 3.99
C GLY A 102 8.84 -9.15 2.73
N ALA A 103 8.70 -9.98 1.69
CA ALA A 103 9.34 -9.76 0.40
C ALA A 103 8.83 -8.48 -0.31
N LEU A 104 7.52 -8.18 -0.21
CA LEU A 104 6.98 -6.90 -0.68
C LEU A 104 7.57 -5.73 0.11
N LEU A 105 7.61 -5.80 1.44
CA LEU A 105 8.18 -4.73 2.27
C LEU A 105 9.66 -4.48 1.99
N ALA A 106 10.45 -5.52 1.69
CA ALA A 106 11.86 -5.38 1.35
C ALA A 106 12.12 -4.54 0.09
N MET A 107 11.14 -4.48 -0.82
CA MET A 107 11.20 -3.68 -2.04
C MET A 107 10.64 -2.26 -1.85
N ALA A 108 9.92 -2.03 -0.75
CA ALA A 108 9.28 -0.77 -0.42
C ALA A 108 10.24 0.14 0.36
N THR A 109 10.22 1.43 0.04
CA THR A 109 10.84 2.48 0.85
C THR A 109 10.14 2.59 2.21
N GLU A 110 10.75 3.30 3.16
CA GLU A 110 10.18 3.48 4.52
C GLU A 110 8.75 4.06 4.49
N LEU A 111 8.52 5.08 3.65
CA LEU A 111 7.21 5.68 3.47
C LEU A 111 6.19 4.69 2.90
N GLU A 112 6.61 3.88 1.91
CA GLU A 112 5.76 2.89 1.28
C GLU A 112 5.43 1.73 2.24
N GLN A 113 6.40 1.26 3.05
CA GLN A 113 6.15 0.24 4.08
C GLN A 113 5.12 0.73 5.10
N GLY A 114 5.26 1.97 5.58
CA GLY A 114 4.30 2.57 6.50
C GLY A 114 2.91 2.67 5.90
N PHE A 115 2.80 3.09 4.63
CA PHE A 115 1.52 3.18 3.96
C PHE A 115 0.88 1.80 3.70
N ILE A 116 1.66 0.81 3.27
CA ILE A 116 1.20 -0.58 3.12
C ILE A 116 0.64 -1.08 4.45
N GLY A 117 1.40 -0.96 5.54
CA GLY A 117 0.96 -1.39 6.87
C GLY A 117 -0.34 -0.73 7.34
N ALA A 118 -0.59 0.52 6.94
CA ALA A 118 -1.80 1.25 7.27
C ALA A 118 -3.05 0.83 6.49
N VAL A 119 -2.90 0.30 5.26
CA VAL A 119 -4.05 -0.08 4.41
C VAL A 119 -4.39 -1.57 4.45
N VAL A 120 -3.46 -2.42 4.89
CA VAL A 120 -3.62 -3.89 4.83
C VAL A 120 -4.36 -4.51 6.03
N VAL A 121 -4.66 -3.74 7.07
CA VAL A 121 -5.30 -4.21 8.32
C VAL A 121 -6.68 -3.60 8.52
#